data_AF-A0A4S4EH94-F1
#
_entry.id   AF-A0A4S4EH94-F1
#
_cell.length_a   1.000
_cell.length_b   1.000
_cell.length_c   1.000
_cell.angle_alpha   90.00
_cell.angle_beta   90.00
_cell.angle_gamma   90.00
#
_symmetry.space_group_name_H-M   'P 1'
#
loop_
_entity.id
_entity.type
_entity.pdbx_description
1 polymer ?
#
loop_
_entity_poly.entity_id
_entity_poly.type
_entity_poly.pdbx_seq_one_letter_code
_entity_poly.pdbx_strand_id
1 'polypeptide(L)'
;MSQDSEEIKTVEQWRWSEMQGLELVSSPPKTTTARDTEGKVFEERENRGGERRDMEEVSEVKRDGSSLPSTGFGELFRFADGLDYVLMAIGTVGAIVHGSSLPLFLRFFADLVNSFGSNANNIDKMTHEVIKYAFYFLVVGAAIWASSWAEISCWMWTGERQSTKMRIKYLEAALNQDIPFFDTEVRTSDVVFAINTDAVMVQDAISEKLGNFLHYMATFVSGFVVGFTAVWQLALVTLAVVPLIAVIGGVHTTTLAKLSSKSQEALSEAGNIAEQTIARICIVGLRVDIVSL
;
A
#
# COMPACT_ATOMS: atom_id res chain seq x y z
N MET A 1 36.88 -3.85 -33.74
CA MET A 1 36.12 -2.89 -32.91
C MET A 1 34.61 -2.87 -33.17
N SER A 2 34.09 -3.47 -34.27
CA SER A 2 32.63 -3.52 -34.52
C SER A 2 31.95 -4.77 -33.96
N GLN A 3 32.67 -5.87 -33.75
CA GLN A 3 32.07 -7.17 -33.43
C GLN A 3 31.88 -7.34 -31.91
N ASP A 4 32.88 -6.97 -31.10
CA ASP A 4 32.77 -6.95 -29.64
C ASP A 4 31.67 -6.00 -29.14
N SER A 5 31.40 -4.90 -29.86
CA SER A 5 30.33 -3.95 -29.49
C SER A 5 28.93 -4.52 -29.74
N GLU A 6 28.76 -5.43 -30.69
CA GLU A 6 27.48 -6.09 -30.97
C GLU A 6 27.23 -7.20 -29.95
N GLU A 7 28.28 -7.94 -29.58
CA GLU A 7 28.21 -8.96 -28.51
C GLU A 7 27.89 -8.35 -27.15
N ILE A 8 28.51 -7.21 -26.78
CA ILE A 8 28.21 -6.55 -25.50
C ILE A 8 26.76 -6.07 -25.47
N LYS A 9 26.22 -5.54 -26.57
CA LYS A 9 24.81 -5.12 -26.65
C LYS A 9 23.85 -6.29 -26.54
N THR A 10 24.17 -7.42 -27.17
CA THR A 10 23.32 -8.62 -27.10
C THR A 10 23.34 -9.23 -25.70
N VAL A 11 24.49 -9.26 -25.03
CA VAL A 11 24.61 -9.74 -23.64
C VAL A 11 23.87 -8.83 -22.66
N GLU A 12 24.01 -7.50 -22.78
CA GLU A 12 23.25 -6.54 -21.97
C GLU A 12 21.74 -6.73 -22.19
N GLN A 13 21.30 -6.85 -23.44
CA GLN A 13 19.89 -7.00 -23.77
C GLN A 13 19.31 -8.34 -23.28
N TRP A 14 20.10 -9.40 -23.26
CA TRP A 14 19.75 -10.69 -22.63
C TRP A 14 19.58 -10.53 -21.13
N ARG A 15 20.51 -9.83 -20.48
CA ARG A 15 20.50 -9.59 -19.03
C ARG A 15 19.29 -8.77 -18.58
N TRP A 16 18.89 -7.77 -19.37
CA TRP A 16 17.68 -6.98 -19.13
C TRP A 16 16.39 -7.81 -19.28
N SER A 17 16.34 -8.71 -20.26
CA SER A 17 15.21 -9.64 -20.42
C SER A 17 15.07 -10.61 -19.25
N GLU A 18 16.19 -11.08 -18.70
CA GLU A 18 16.20 -12.03 -17.59
C GLU A 18 15.81 -11.36 -16.26
N MET A 19 16.22 -10.11 -16.02
CA MET A 19 15.76 -9.33 -14.87
C MET A 19 14.26 -9.03 -14.92
N GLN A 20 13.71 -8.73 -16.11
CA GLN A 20 12.26 -8.55 -16.29
C GLN A 20 11.48 -9.86 -16.06
N GLY A 21 12.05 -11.00 -16.45
CA GLY A 21 11.48 -12.33 -16.17
C GLY A 21 11.45 -12.67 -14.68
N LEU A 22 12.48 -12.28 -13.92
CA LEU A 22 12.55 -12.50 -12.47
C LEU A 22 11.62 -11.57 -11.68
N GLU A 23 11.40 -10.33 -12.12
CA GLU A 23 10.42 -9.43 -11.50
C GLU A 23 8.97 -9.95 -11.63
N LEU A 24 8.61 -10.54 -12.78
CA LEU A 24 7.29 -11.15 -13.00
C LEU A 24 7.02 -12.40 -12.14
N VAL A 25 8.08 -13.13 -11.75
CA VAL A 25 7.98 -14.35 -10.94
C VAL A 25 7.97 -14.05 -9.42
N SER A 26 8.42 -12.87 -9.00
CA SER A 26 8.57 -12.53 -7.57
C SER A 26 7.34 -11.92 -6.88
N SER A 27 6.21 -11.79 -7.57
CA SER A 27 4.95 -11.36 -6.92
C SER A 27 4.44 -12.50 -6.02
N PRO A 28 4.36 -12.31 -4.68
CA PRO A 28 3.83 -13.37 -3.82
C PRO A 28 2.36 -13.63 -4.18
N PRO A 29 1.90 -14.89 -4.10
CA PRO A 29 0.53 -15.23 -4.46
C PRO A 29 -0.42 -14.52 -3.49
N LYS A 30 -1.33 -13.70 -4.04
CA LYS A 30 -2.51 -13.27 -3.30
C LYS A 30 -3.45 -14.46 -3.23
N THR A 31 -3.48 -15.13 -2.09
CA THR A 31 -4.42 -16.19 -1.75
C THR A 31 -5.84 -15.63 -1.80
N THR A 32 -6.52 -15.76 -2.94
CA THR A 32 -7.96 -15.55 -3.04
C THR A 32 -8.60 -16.92 -3.07
N THR A 33 -9.37 -17.17 -2.02
CA THR A 33 -10.19 -18.34 -1.74
C THR A 33 -11.01 -18.80 -2.94
N ALA A 34 -10.62 -19.92 -3.54
CA ALA A 34 -11.46 -20.74 -4.41
C ALA A 34 -11.95 -21.96 -3.61
N ARG A 35 -13.08 -21.80 -2.92
CA ARG A 35 -13.89 -22.90 -2.41
C ARG A 35 -15.34 -22.50 -2.60
N ASP A 36 -15.85 -22.58 -3.83
CA ASP A 36 -17.29 -22.43 -4.10
C ASP A 36 -17.64 -22.89 -5.51
N THR A 37 -17.17 -24.05 -6.00
CA THR A 37 -17.77 -24.64 -7.22
C THR A 37 -17.53 -26.13 -7.48
N GLU A 38 -17.29 -26.97 -6.47
CA GLU A 38 -17.27 -28.43 -6.68
C GLU A 38 -18.03 -29.13 -5.56
N GLY A 39 -19.32 -29.40 -5.80
CA GLY A 39 -20.16 -30.09 -4.82
C GLY A 39 -21.61 -30.32 -5.24
N LYS A 40 -21.89 -30.31 -6.56
CA LYS A 40 -23.17 -30.76 -7.10
C LYS A 40 -22.91 -31.44 -8.42
N VAL A 41 -22.76 -32.76 -8.38
CA VAL A 41 -23.13 -33.73 -9.42
C VAL A 41 -22.60 -35.09 -8.93
N PHE A 42 -23.48 -36.10 -8.98
CA PHE A 42 -23.30 -37.50 -8.55
C PHE A 42 -23.43 -37.79 -7.04
N GLU A 43 -24.62 -38.22 -6.62
CA GLU A 43 -24.88 -39.62 -6.23
C GLU A 43 -26.34 -39.78 -5.78
N GLU A 44 -27.18 -40.32 -6.67
CA GLU A 44 -28.47 -40.90 -6.31
C GLU A 44 -28.52 -42.31 -6.91
N ARG A 45 -28.16 -43.32 -6.11
CA ARG A 45 -28.83 -44.64 -6.12
C ARG A 45 -28.26 -45.63 -5.10
N GLU A 46 -29.21 -46.28 -4.45
CA GLU A 46 -29.21 -47.68 -3.97
C GLU A 46 -28.97 -47.94 -2.48
N ASN A 47 -30.11 -48.03 -1.79
CA ASN A 47 -30.31 -48.52 -0.43
C ASN A 47 -30.38 -50.07 -0.43
N ARG A 48 -29.44 -50.74 0.25
CA ARG A 48 -29.64 -52.06 0.87
C ARG A 48 -28.82 -52.16 2.15
N GLY A 49 -29.49 -52.58 3.23
CA GLY A 49 -29.01 -52.49 4.61
C GLY A 49 -28.04 -53.58 5.09
N GLY A 50 -27.56 -53.38 6.32
CA GLY A 50 -26.78 -54.35 7.08
C GLY A 50 -25.99 -53.72 8.25
N GLU A 51 -26.60 -53.75 9.44
CA GLU A 51 -26.03 -53.91 10.80
C GLU A 51 -24.97 -52.95 11.40
N ARG A 52 -25.23 -52.66 12.68
CA ARG A 52 -24.56 -51.73 13.61
C ARG A 52 -23.08 -52.04 13.87
N ARG A 53 -22.29 -50.98 14.03
CA ARG A 53 -21.20 -50.88 15.04
C ARG A 53 -20.93 -49.40 15.36
N ASP A 54 -20.75 -49.14 16.64
CA ASP A 54 -20.73 -47.83 17.29
C ASP A 54 -19.58 -46.92 16.83
N MET A 55 -19.88 -45.64 16.58
CA MET A 55 -18.88 -44.57 16.54
C MET A 55 -19.55 -43.30 17.07
N GLU A 56 -19.04 -42.81 18.19
CA GLU A 56 -19.47 -41.54 18.80
C GLU A 56 -19.39 -40.42 17.75
N GLU A 57 -20.50 -39.72 17.61
CA GLU A 57 -20.69 -38.58 16.73
C GLU A 57 -19.86 -37.41 17.26
N VAL A 58 -18.60 -37.30 16.82
CA VAL A 58 -17.85 -36.04 16.95
C VAL A 58 -18.55 -35.05 16.03
N SER A 59 -19.34 -34.16 16.63
CA SER A 59 -19.95 -33.04 15.94
C SER A 59 -18.85 -32.23 15.25
N GLU A 60 -18.72 -32.38 13.93
CA GLU A 60 -17.96 -31.44 13.10
C GLU A 60 -18.57 -30.05 13.30
N VAL A 61 -17.86 -29.23 14.08
CA VAL A 61 -18.12 -27.79 14.15
C VAL A 61 -17.84 -27.25 12.75
N LYS A 62 -18.91 -27.05 11.97
CA LYS A 62 -18.87 -26.25 10.74
C LYS A 62 -18.25 -24.90 11.08
N ARG A 63 -17.03 -24.67 10.61
CA ARG A 63 -16.45 -23.33 10.58
C ARG A 63 -17.29 -22.45 9.67
N ASP A 64 -18.07 -21.58 10.29
CA ASP A 64 -18.58 -20.39 9.64
C ASP A 64 -17.37 -19.55 9.22
N GLY A 65 -17.17 -19.40 7.91
CA GLY A 65 -16.22 -18.46 7.34
C GLY A 65 -16.74 -17.03 7.49
N SER A 66 -17.01 -16.60 8.73
CA SER A 66 -17.46 -15.25 9.00
C SER A 66 -16.31 -14.31 8.67
N SER A 67 -16.45 -13.54 7.58
CA SER A 67 -15.60 -12.38 7.32
C SER A 67 -15.56 -11.54 8.60
N LEU A 68 -14.38 -11.46 9.23
CA LEU A 68 -14.21 -10.69 10.46
C LEU A 68 -14.76 -9.28 10.22
N PRO A 69 -15.58 -8.73 11.15
CA PRO A 69 -16.11 -7.39 10.98
C PRO A 69 -14.96 -6.41 10.82
N SER A 70 -15.02 -5.58 9.76
CA SER A 70 -14.03 -4.52 9.55
C SER A 70 -14.00 -3.66 10.80
N THR A 71 -12.85 -3.61 11.46
CA THR A 71 -12.67 -2.78 12.64
C THR A 71 -12.77 -1.30 12.26
N GLY A 72 -13.26 -0.49 13.19
CA GLY A 72 -13.35 0.95 12.97
C GLY A 72 -11.97 1.59 12.93
N PHE A 73 -11.77 2.64 12.13
CA PHE A 73 -10.48 3.34 12.03
C PHE A 73 -9.95 3.84 13.40
N GLY A 74 -10.84 4.23 14.31
CA GLY A 74 -10.47 4.64 15.66
C GLY A 74 -9.97 3.50 16.55
N GLU A 75 -10.41 2.26 16.32
CA GLU A 75 -9.93 1.10 17.08
C GLU A 75 -8.47 0.76 16.74
N LEU A 76 -7.98 1.22 15.59
CA LEU A 76 -6.59 1.07 15.19
C LEU A 76 -5.62 1.75 16.17
N PHE A 77 -6.08 2.82 16.83
CA PHE A 77 -5.32 3.58 17.84
C PHE A 77 -5.56 3.10 19.28
N ARG A 78 -6.20 1.93 19.48
CA ARG A 78 -6.46 1.35 20.81
C ARG A 78 -5.20 1.17 21.67
N PHE A 79 -4.03 1.04 21.05
CA PHE A 79 -2.75 0.82 21.74
C PHE A 79 -1.95 2.11 22.00
N ALA A 80 -2.53 3.28 21.71
CA ALA A 80 -1.90 4.59 21.94
C ALA A 80 -1.94 5.01 23.43
N ASP A 81 -0.79 5.42 23.98
CA ASP A 81 -0.71 6.06 25.30
C ASP A 81 -0.92 7.58 25.20
N GLY A 82 -1.01 8.27 26.34
CA GLY A 82 -1.01 9.74 26.40
C GLY A 82 0.14 10.42 25.65
N LEU A 83 1.35 9.85 25.68
CA LEU A 83 2.49 10.35 24.91
C LEU A 83 2.25 10.20 23.39
N ASP A 84 1.64 9.10 22.97
CA ASP A 84 1.31 8.87 21.55
C ASP A 84 0.29 9.90 21.06
N TYR A 85 -0.70 10.27 21.87
CA TYR A 85 -1.64 11.35 21.54
C TYR A 85 -0.94 12.72 21.38
N VAL A 86 0.04 13.03 22.23
CA VAL A 86 0.82 14.28 22.11
C VAL A 86 1.68 14.27 20.85
N LEU A 87 2.36 13.16 20.55
CA LEU A 87 3.13 12.99 19.32
C LEU A 87 2.24 13.14 18.08
N MET A 88 1.08 12.47 18.05
CA MET A 88 0.13 12.58 16.95
C MET A 88 -0.38 14.01 16.77
N ALA A 89 -0.64 14.74 17.86
CA ALA A 89 -1.05 16.15 17.78
C ALA A 89 0.06 17.04 17.18
N ILE A 90 1.30 16.89 17.65
CA ILE A 90 2.45 17.64 17.12
C ILE A 90 2.69 17.28 15.64
N GLY A 91 2.66 16.00 15.30
CA GLY A 91 2.81 15.51 13.94
C GLY A 91 1.71 16.02 13.01
N THR A 92 0.48 16.11 13.49
CA THR A 92 -0.65 16.67 12.73
C THR A 92 -0.50 18.16 12.46
N VAL A 93 -0.08 18.94 13.46
CA VAL A 93 0.21 20.38 13.27
C VAL A 93 1.38 20.55 12.30
N GLY A 94 2.43 19.73 12.42
CA GLY A 94 3.54 19.68 11.47
C GLY A 94 3.07 19.40 10.05
N ALA A 95 2.23 18.39 9.86
CA ALA A 95 1.66 18.00 8.56
C ALA A 95 0.85 19.12 7.92
N ILE A 96 0.07 19.89 8.70
CA ILE A 96 -0.71 21.01 8.18
C ILE A 96 0.20 22.13 7.67
N VAL A 97 1.23 22.49 8.45
CA VAL A 97 2.18 23.55 8.08
C VAL A 97 3.04 23.13 6.89
N HIS A 98 3.59 21.92 6.92
CA HIS A 98 4.42 21.39 5.85
C HIS A 98 3.59 21.15 4.57
N GLY A 99 2.37 20.61 4.67
CA GLY A 99 1.46 20.46 3.53
C GLY A 99 1.06 21.79 2.88
N SER A 100 0.94 22.85 3.68
CA SER A 100 0.65 24.21 3.18
C SER A 100 1.86 24.95 2.61
N SER A 101 3.05 24.35 2.66
CA SER A 101 4.31 25.01 2.29
C SER A 101 4.34 25.48 0.85
N LEU A 102 3.94 24.63 -0.11
CA LEU A 102 4.05 24.95 -1.53
C LEU A 102 3.09 26.09 -1.96
N PRO A 103 1.79 26.08 -1.60
CA PRO A 103 0.91 27.22 -1.89
C PRO A 103 1.40 28.53 -1.27
N LEU A 104 1.90 28.49 -0.02
CA LEU A 104 2.46 29.66 0.66
C LEU A 104 3.73 30.16 -0.03
N PHE A 105 4.63 29.25 -0.40
CA PHE A 105 5.84 29.58 -1.15
C PHE A 105 5.51 30.30 -2.46
N LEU A 106 4.57 29.78 -3.24
CA LEU A 106 4.13 30.38 -4.50
C LEU A 106 3.51 31.78 -4.28
N ARG A 107 2.79 31.98 -3.17
CA ARG A 107 2.22 33.29 -2.81
C ARG A 107 3.32 34.33 -2.52
N PHE A 108 4.34 33.97 -1.74
CA PHE A 108 5.49 34.86 -1.49
C PHE A 108 6.31 35.10 -2.76
N PHE A 109 6.46 34.08 -3.59
CA PHE A 109 7.16 34.19 -4.87
C PHE A 109 6.45 35.16 -5.82
N ALA A 110 5.10 35.11 -5.88
CA ALA A 110 4.32 36.06 -6.66
C ALA A 110 4.53 37.52 -6.21
N ASP A 111 4.59 37.78 -4.88
CA ASP A 111 4.88 39.14 -4.37
C ASP A 111 6.29 39.61 -4.73
N LEU A 112 7.28 38.71 -4.62
CA LEU A 112 8.65 39.01 -5.02
C LEU A 112 8.70 39.41 -6.50
N VAL A 113 8.08 38.63 -7.39
CA VAL A 113 8.00 38.92 -8.83
C VAL A 113 7.27 40.24 -9.09
N ASN A 114 6.16 40.50 -8.39
CA ASN A 114 5.41 41.75 -8.55
C ASN A 114 6.22 42.98 -8.07
N SER A 115 7.06 42.82 -7.05
CA SER A 115 7.96 43.87 -6.58
C SER A 115 9.00 44.27 -7.64
N PHE A 116 9.57 43.29 -8.35
CA PHE A 116 10.46 43.56 -9.48
C PHE A 116 9.74 44.31 -10.61
N GLY A 117 8.52 43.88 -10.96
CA GLY A 117 7.76 44.51 -12.04
C GLY A 117 7.31 45.94 -11.71
N SER A 118 6.81 46.17 -10.48
CA SER A 118 6.23 47.46 -10.08
C SER A 118 7.28 48.54 -9.78
N ASN A 119 8.50 48.14 -9.38
CA ASN A 119 9.57 49.06 -9.00
C ASN A 119 10.71 49.14 -10.04
N ALA A 120 10.47 48.68 -11.27
CA ALA A 120 11.50 48.62 -12.32
C ALA A 120 12.21 49.97 -12.60
N ASN A 121 11.51 51.09 -12.40
CA ASN A 121 12.06 52.44 -12.59
C ASN A 121 12.78 53.02 -11.35
N ASN A 122 12.77 52.31 -10.22
CA ASN A 122 13.33 52.76 -8.95
C ASN A 122 14.13 51.63 -8.27
N ILE A 123 15.39 51.50 -8.68
CA ILE A 123 16.30 50.40 -8.29
C ILE A 123 16.46 50.31 -6.76
N ASP A 124 16.57 51.44 -6.06
CA ASP A 124 16.76 51.44 -4.60
C ASP A 124 15.54 50.85 -3.86
N LYS A 125 14.33 51.23 -4.27
CA LYS A 125 13.08 50.71 -3.68
C LYS A 125 12.88 49.24 -3.99
N MET A 126 13.18 48.84 -5.23
CA MET A 126 13.14 47.44 -5.65
C MET A 126 14.07 46.58 -4.80
N THR A 127 15.33 47.03 -4.62
CA THR A 127 16.34 46.29 -3.85
C THR A 127 15.92 46.10 -2.40
N HIS A 128 15.35 47.13 -1.76
CA HIS A 128 14.86 47.05 -0.39
C HIS A 128 13.71 46.03 -0.23
N GLU A 129 12.71 46.06 -1.12
CA GLU A 129 11.61 45.09 -1.09
C GLU A 129 12.09 43.66 -1.38
N VAL A 130 13.01 43.48 -2.31
CA VAL A 130 13.58 42.16 -2.62
C VAL A 130 14.33 41.57 -1.42
N ILE A 131 15.14 42.37 -0.71
CA ILE A 131 15.84 41.92 0.50
C ILE A 131 14.83 41.51 1.58
N LYS A 132 13.73 42.25 1.74
CA LYS A 132 12.65 41.93 2.66
C LYS A 132 12.00 40.58 2.34
N TYR A 133 11.63 40.34 1.09
CA TYR A 133 11.06 39.05 0.66
C TYR A 133 12.08 37.90 0.76
N ALA A 134 13.37 38.16 0.51
CA ALA A 134 14.43 37.18 0.72
C ALA A 134 14.52 36.74 2.19
N PHE A 135 14.38 37.68 3.14
CA PHE A 135 14.30 37.35 4.56
C PHE A 135 13.04 36.54 4.91
N TYR A 136 11.88 36.86 4.32
CA TYR A 136 10.67 36.05 4.48
C TYR A 136 10.85 34.61 3.97
N PHE A 137 11.52 34.41 2.83
CA PHE A 137 11.85 33.06 2.35
C PHE A 137 12.72 32.28 3.33
N LEU A 138 13.68 32.94 3.98
CA LEU A 138 14.53 32.30 4.97
C LEU A 138 13.74 31.86 6.21
N VAL A 139 12.85 32.71 6.73
CA VAL A 139 12.00 32.38 7.88
C VAL A 139 11.00 31.28 7.54
N VAL A 140 10.33 31.37 6.39
CA VAL A 140 9.38 30.35 5.93
C VAL A 140 10.09 29.02 5.67
N GLY A 141 11.27 29.03 5.05
CA GLY A 141 12.06 27.82 4.83
C GLY A 141 12.46 27.13 6.13
N ALA A 142 12.90 27.89 7.14
CA ALA A 142 13.20 27.35 8.47
C ALA A 142 11.95 26.76 9.15
N ALA A 143 10.80 27.41 9.03
CA ALA A 143 9.53 26.91 9.55
C ALA A 143 9.10 25.61 8.86
N ILE A 144 9.20 25.54 7.52
CA ILE A 144 8.88 24.35 6.73
C ILE A 144 9.78 23.18 7.14
N TRP A 145 11.09 23.42 7.25
CA TRP A 145 12.06 22.41 7.67
C TRP A 145 11.72 21.85 9.07
N ALA A 146 11.46 22.73 10.04
CA ALA A 146 11.08 22.31 11.38
C ALA A 146 9.75 21.54 11.39
N SER A 147 8.74 21.99 10.63
CA SER A 147 7.45 21.30 10.53
C SER A 147 7.55 19.94 9.83
N SER A 148 8.38 19.83 8.80
CA SER A 148 8.62 18.59 8.05
C SER A 148 9.29 17.54 8.95
N TRP A 149 10.30 17.97 9.71
CA TRP A 149 10.94 17.11 10.70
C TRP A 149 9.95 16.65 11.77
N ALA A 150 9.15 17.56 12.33
CA ALA A 150 8.17 17.25 13.36
C ALA A 150 7.07 16.31 12.85
N GLU A 151 6.54 16.55 11.65
CA GLU A 151 5.57 15.68 10.98
C GLU A 151 6.09 14.25 10.88
N ILE A 152 7.20 14.04 10.17
CA ILE A 152 7.70 12.71 9.83
C ILE A 152 8.16 12.00 11.11
N SER A 153 8.93 12.69 11.96
CA SER A 153 9.49 12.07 13.17
C SER A 153 8.41 11.68 14.17
N CYS A 154 7.41 12.54 14.41
CA CYS A 154 6.36 12.23 15.39
C CYS A 154 5.44 11.10 14.92
N TRP A 155 5.06 11.08 13.64
CA TRP A 155 4.23 10.01 13.06
C TRP A 155 4.97 8.66 13.02
N MET A 156 6.26 8.67 12.65
CA MET A 156 7.09 7.45 12.69
C MET A 156 7.26 6.93 14.11
N TRP A 157 7.59 7.80 15.07
CA TRP A 157 7.82 7.40 16.45
C TRP A 157 6.56 6.78 17.07
N THR A 158 5.40 7.43 16.93
CA THR A 158 4.16 6.90 17.51
C THR A 158 3.76 5.57 16.86
N GLY A 159 3.97 5.41 15.54
CA GLY A 159 3.73 4.15 14.84
C GLY A 159 4.56 2.99 15.37
N GLU A 160 5.86 3.21 15.55
CA GLU A 160 6.79 2.21 16.09
C GLU A 160 6.41 1.79 17.52
N ARG A 161 6.07 2.75 18.40
CA ARG A 161 5.61 2.45 19.77
C ARG A 161 4.33 1.62 19.77
N GLN A 162 3.34 2.00 18.97
CA GLN A 162 2.05 1.31 18.92
C GLN A 162 2.18 -0.09 18.31
N SER A 163 2.93 -0.22 17.21
CA SER A 163 3.25 -1.50 16.57
C SER A 163 3.95 -2.46 17.52
N THR A 164 4.96 -1.98 18.25
CA THR A 164 5.69 -2.81 19.23
C THR A 164 4.77 -3.34 20.33
N LYS A 165 3.91 -2.48 20.91
CA LYS A 165 2.94 -2.93 21.92
C LYS A 165 1.93 -3.92 21.38
N MET A 166 1.46 -3.70 20.15
CA MET A 166 0.52 -4.59 19.49
C MET A 166 1.14 -5.99 19.30
N ARG A 167 2.39 -6.06 18.83
CA ARG A 167 3.11 -7.34 18.65
C ARG A 167 3.32 -8.06 19.97
N ILE A 168 3.70 -7.34 21.04
CA ILE A 168 3.90 -7.93 22.38
C ILE A 168 2.59 -8.52 22.90
N LYS A 169 1.49 -7.74 22.86
CA LYS A 169 0.18 -8.20 23.35
C LYS A 169 -0.39 -9.35 22.51
N TYR A 170 -0.16 -9.32 21.21
CA TYR A 170 -0.58 -10.41 20.32
C TYR A 170 0.18 -11.70 20.64
N LEU A 171 1.50 -11.63 20.84
CA LEU A 171 2.31 -12.79 21.21
C LEU A 171 1.93 -13.32 22.60
N GLU A 172 1.71 -12.43 23.58
CA GLU A 172 1.24 -12.81 24.92
C GLU A 172 -0.12 -13.52 24.87
N ALA A 173 -1.06 -13.01 24.06
CA ALA A 173 -2.36 -13.66 23.87
C ALA A 173 -2.22 -15.02 23.18
N ALA A 174 -1.36 -15.13 22.17
CA ALA A 174 -1.09 -16.40 21.49
C ALA A 174 -0.49 -17.44 22.44
N LEU A 175 0.47 -17.06 23.29
CA LEU A 175 1.13 -17.98 24.22
C LEU A 175 0.22 -18.46 25.37
N ASN A 176 -0.81 -17.69 25.72
CA ASN A 176 -1.76 -18.04 26.78
C ASN A 176 -2.96 -18.89 26.29
N GLN A 177 -2.96 -19.30 25.01
CA GLN A 177 -4.07 -20.02 24.40
C GLN A 177 -3.91 -21.54 24.52
N ASP A 178 -5.03 -22.25 24.73
CA ASP A 178 -5.02 -23.69 24.95
C ASP A 178 -4.55 -24.49 23.71
N ILE A 179 -3.92 -25.65 23.93
CA ILE A 179 -3.39 -26.54 22.87
C ILE A 179 -4.42 -26.86 21.76
N PRO A 180 -5.72 -27.12 22.06
CA PRO A 180 -6.71 -27.37 21.02
C PRO A 180 -6.89 -26.23 20.01
N PHE A 181 -6.61 -24.97 20.39
CA PHE A 181 -6.67 -23.82 19.47
C PHE A 181 -5.60 -23.93 18.37
N PHE A 182 -4.42 -24.44 18.71
CA PHE A 182 -3.32 -24.62 17.76
C PHE A 182 -3.53 -25.86 16.86
N ASP A 183 -4.26 -26.86 17.34
CA ASP A 183 -4.60 -28.04 16.53
C ASP A 183 -5.79 -27.80 15.59
N THR A 184 -6.72 -26.93 15.98
CA THR A 184 -7.94 -26.68 15.21
C THR A 184 -7.89 -25.39 14.40
N GLU A 185 -7.54 -24.25 15.00
CA GLU A 185 -7.82 -22.89 14.47
C GLU A 185 -6.62 -22.20 13.82
N VAL A 186 -5.43 -22.29 14.42
CA VAL A 186 -4.29 -21.44 14.05
C VAL A 186 -3.01 -22.26 13.96
N ARG A 187 -2.32 -22.20 12.81
CA ARG A 187 -0.99 -22.80 12.67
C ARG A 187 0.07 -21.90 13.30
N THR A 188 1.16 -22.49 13.77
CA THR A 188 2.33 -21.73 14.26
C THR A 188 2.85 -20.73 13.22
N SER A 189 2.73 -21.06 11.92
CA SER A 189 3.07 -20.16 10.81
C SER A 189 2.27 -18.86 10.83
N ASP A 190 1.01 -18.92 11.24
CA ASP A 190 0.06 -17.81 11.14
C ASP A 190 0.35 -16.78 12.23
N VAL A 191 0.77 -17.23 13.43
CA VAL A 191 1.23 -16.35 14.51
C VAL A 191 2.50 -15.59 14.10
N VAL A 192 3.46 -16.29 13.49
CA VAL A 192 4.70 -15.68 13.00
C VAL A 192 4.42 -14.69 11.87
N PHE A 193 3.48 -15.01 10.98
CA PHE A 193 3.06 -14.12 9.91
C PHE A 193 2.38 -12.87 10.46
N ALA A 194 1.47 -12.99 11.43
CA ALA A 194 0.78 -11.85 12.03
C ALA A 194 1.74 -10.85 12.71
N ILE A 195 2.79 -11.35 13.38
CA ILE A 195 3.78 -10.50 14.07
C ILE A 195 4.73 -9.79 13.09
N ASN A 196 5.05 -10.42 11.96
CA ASN A 196 6.05 -9.90 11.01
C ASN A 196 5.44 -9.15 9.82
N THR A 197 4.28 -9.57 9.34
CA THR A 197 3.64 -9.00 8.15
C THR A 197 2.48 -8.10 8.53
N ASP A 198 1.45 -8.63 9.20
CA ASP A 198 0.23 -7.88 9.49
C ASP A 198 0.52 -6.68 10.39
N ALA A 199 1.38 -6.88 11.41
CA ALA A 199 1.77 -5.79 12.29
C ALA A 199 2.58 -4.69 11.59
N VAL A 200 3.42 -5.04 10.60
CA VAL A 200 4.14 -4.05 9.79
C VAL A 200 3.16 -3.29 8.90
N MET A 201 2.19 -3.97 8.30
CA MET A 201 1.17 -3.32 7.47
C MET A 201 0.34 -2.31 8.28
N VAL A 202 -0.07 -2.68 9.50
CA VAL A 202 -0.76 -1.77 10.42
C VAL A 202 0.14 -0.59 10.80
N GLN A 203 1.41 -0.85 11.09
CA GLN A 203 2.38 0.20 11.40
C GLN A 203 2.50 1.21 10.25
N ASP A 204 2.70 0.76 9.02
CA ASP A 204 2.79 1.63 7.84
C ASP A 204 1.51 2.48 7.69
N ALA A 205 0.34 1.86 7.90
CA ALA A 205 -0.95 2.55 7.82
C ALA A 205 -1.10 3.67 8.88
N ILE A 206 -0.78 3.41 10.16
CA ILE A 206 -0.96 4.39 11.25
C ILE A 206 0.12 5.47 11.30
N SER A 207 1.26 5.24 10.67
CA SER A 207 2.41 6.14 10.69
C SER A 207 2.53 6.91 9.37
N GLU A 208 3.08 6.28 8.34
CA GLU A 208 3.43 6.92 7.08
C GLU A 208 2.18 7.36 6.33
N LYS A 209 1.22 6.44 6.13
CA LYS A 209 0.06 6.72 5.28
C LYS A 209 -0.85 7.78 5.90
N LEU A 210 -1.04 7.75 7.22
CA LEU A 210 -1.89 8.74 7.88
C LEU A 210 -1.24 10.13 7.91
N GLY A 211 0.07 10.21 8.20
CA GLY A 211 0.82 11.47 8.10
C GLY A 211 0.72 12.08 6.70
N ASN A 212 1.02 11.27 5.68
CA ASN A 212 0.90 11.68 4.27
C ASN A 212 -0.52 12.10 3.89
N PHE A 213 -1.54 11.38 4.37
CA PHE A 213 -2.94 11.74 4.11
C PHE A 213 -3.26 13.13 4.65
N LEU A 214 -2.88 13.43 5.89
CA LEU A 214 -3.10 14.74 6.50
C LEU A 214 -2.32 15.84 5.77
N HIS A 215 -1.08 15.56 5.37
CA HIS A 215 -0.24 16.45 4.57
C HIS A 215 -0.93 16.82 3.26
N TYR A 216 -1.34 15.83 2.47
CA TYR A 216 -1.97 16.08 1.17
C TYR A 216 -3.35 16.74 1.30
N MET A 217 -4.11 16.44 2.36
CA MET A 217 -5.33 17.18 2.67
C MET A 217 -5.04 18.64 2.99
N ALA A 218 -3.99 18.93 3.76
CA ALA A 218 -3.57 20.31 4.03
C ALA A 218 -3.11 21.01 2.74
N THR A 219 -2.34 20.36 1.88
CA THR A 219 -1.92 20.90 0.57
C THR A 219 -3.12 21.19 -0.32
N PHE A 220 -4.09 20.28 -0.37
CA PHE A 220 -5.32 20.44 -1.13
C PHE A 220 -6.11 21.66 -0.65
N VAL A 221 -6.41 21.74 0.64
CA VAL A 221 -7.19 22.84 1.22
C VAL A 221 -6.46 24.17 1.08
N SER A 222 -5.18 24.24 1.44
CA SER A 222 -4.38 25.47 1.33
C SER A 222 -4.20 25.91 -0.13
N GLY A 223 -4.02 24.97 -1.06
CA GLY A 223 -3.95 25.23 -2.50
C GLY A 223 -5.22 25.90 -3.02
N PHE A 224 -6.41 25.39 -2.64
CA PHE A 224 -7.67 26.03 -3.00
C PHE A 224 -7.83 27.41 -2.36
N VAL A 225 -7.52 27.56 -1.07
CA VAL A 225 -7.61 28.86 -0.37
C VAL A 225 -6.71 29.90 -1.03
N VAL A 226 -5.44 29.57 -1.29
CA VAL A 226 -4.50 30.50 -1.96
C VAL A 226 -4.90 30.77 -3.41
N GLY A 227 -5.35 29.75 -4.16
CA GLY A 227 -5.79 29.90 -5.55
C GLY A 227 -7.01 30.82 -5.69
N PHE A 228 -8.04 30.62 -4.86
CA PHE A 228 -9.25 31.44 -4.88
C PHE A 228 -9.02 32.86 -4.37
N THR A 229 -8.13 33.06 -3.40
CA THR A 229 -7.80 34.41 -2.89
C THR A 229 -6.94 35.23 -3.85
N ALA A 230 -6.08 34.59 -4.65
CA ALA A 230 -5.26 35.29 -5.64
C ALA A 230 -6.08 35.74 -6.86
N VAL A 231 -6.62 34.79 -7.63
CA VAL A 231 -7.43 35.09 -8.82
C VAL A 231 -8.51 34.02 -8.99
N TRP A 232 -9.69 34.29 -8.44
CA TRP A 232 -10.83 33.36 -8.47
C TRP A 232 -11.27 32.98 -9.90
N GLN A 233 -11.10 33.88 -10.88
CA GLN A 233 -11.46 33.62 -12.28
C GLN A 233 -10.60 32.52 -12.89
N LEU A 234 -9.28 32.59 -12.73
CA LEU A 234 -8.35 31.57 -13.24
C LEU A 234 -8.52 30.25 -12.49
N ALA A 235 -8.76 30.30 -11.17
CA ALA A 235 -9.00 29.11 -10.36
C ALA A 235 -10.27 28.35 -10.80
N LEU A 236 -11.36 29.04 -11.14
CA LEU A 236 -12.57 28.39 -11.64
C LEU A 236 -12.35 27.74 -13.01
N VAL A 237 -11.58 28.38 -13.90
CA VAL A 237 -11.25 27.83 -15.21
C VAL A 237 -10.43 26.55 -15.07
N THR A 238 -9.42 26.53 -14.20
CA THR A 238 -8.62 25.32 -13.98
C THR A 238 -9.43 24.21 -13.32
N LEU A 239 -10.32 24.54 -12.37
CA LEU A 239 -11.22 23.59 -11.73
C LEU A 239 -12.17 22.94 -12.75
N ALA A 240 -12.67 23.69 -13.73
CA ALA A 240 -13.53 23.15 -14.80
C ALA A 240 -12.83 22.08 -15.67
N VAL A 241 -11.49 22.09 -15.73
CA VAL A 241 -10.70 21.08 -16.48
C VAL A 241 -10.50 19.78 -15.67
N VAL A 242 -10.59 19.84 -14.33
CA VAL A 242 -10.34 18.68 -13.45
C VAL A 242 -11.27 17.49 -13.74
N PRO A 243 -12.61 17.65 -13.91
CA PRO A 243 -13.50 16.53 -14.25
C PRO A 243 -13.13 15.85 -15.57
N LEU A 244 -12.68 16.63 -16.57
CA LEU A 244 -12.27 16.07 -17.87
C LEU A 244 -11.03 15.18 -17.70
N ILE A 245 -10.04 15.63 -16.93
CA ILE A 245 -8.85 14.84 -16.61
C ILE A 245 -9.25 13.57 -15.83
N ALA A 246 -10.18 13.68 -14.88
CA ALA A 246 -10.66 12.55 -14.09
C ALA A 246 -11.34 11.48 -14.95
N VAL A 247 -12.15 11.87 -15.94
CA VAL A 247 -12.78 10.93 -16.89
C VAL A 247 -11.72 10.19 -17.71
N ILE A 248 -10.74 10.92 -18.28
CA ILE A 248 -9.67 10.32 -19.08
C ILE A 248 -8.83 9.35 -18.21
N GLY A 249 -8.48 9.75 -16.98
CA GLY A 249 -7.77 8.91 -16.03
C GLY A 249 -8.57 7.67 -15.62
N GLY A 250 -9.89 7.80 -15.44
CA GLY A 250 -10.78 6.67 -15.16
C GLY A 250 -10.84 5.66 -16.30
N VAL A 251 -10.95 6.12 -17.55
CA VAL A 251 -10.89 5.25 -18.73
C VAL A 251 -9.53 4.56 -18.84
N HIS A 252 -8.44 5.29 -18.60
CA HIS A 252 -7.09 4.74 -18.63
C HIS A 252 -6.88 3.63 -17.58
N THR A 253 -7.21 3.91 -16.31
CA THR A 253 -7.05 2.95 -15.20
C THR A 253 -7.91 1.71 -15.37
N THR A 254 -9.17 1.87 -15.78
CA THR A 254 -10.07 0.71 -16.02
C THR A 254 -9.61 -0.14 -17.21
N THR A 255 -9.11 0.49 -18.28
CA THR A 255 -8.57 -0.26 -19.43
C THR A 255 -7.30 -1.02 -19.04
N LEU A 256 -6.40 -0.37 -18.31
CA LEU A 256 -5.16 -1.00 -17.85
C LEU A 256 -5.45 -2.16 -16.89
N ALA A 257 -6.40 -2.01 -15.96
CA ALA A 257 -6.81 -3.08 -15.05
C ALA A 257 -7.39 -4.29 -15.80
N LYS A 258 -8.21 -4.06 -16.84
CA LYS A 258 -8.74 -5.14 -17.69
C LYS A 258 -7.63 -5.88 -18.44
N LEU A 259 -6.69 -5.15 -19.02
CA LEU A 259 -5.55 -5.76 -19.73
C LEU A 259 -4.67 -6.56 -18.78
N SER A 260 -4.40 -6.05 -17.58
CA SER A 260 -3.63 -6.74 -16.54
C SER A 260 -4.32 -8.03 -16.09
N SER A 261 -5.63 -8.00 -15.82
CA SER A 261 -6.40 -9.19 -15.46
C SER A 261 -6.37 -10.25 -16.57
N LYS A 262 -6.57 -9.84 -17.83
CA LYS A 262 -6.51 -10.77 -18.97
C LYS A 262 -5.11 -11.38 -19.15
N SER A 263 -4.07 -10.58 -18.93
CA SER A 263 -2.68 -11.07 -18.96
C SER A 263 -2.44 -12.11 -17.87
N GLN A 264 -2.93 -11.86 -16.66
CA GLN A 264 -2.78 -12.79 -15.55
C GLN A 264 -3.57 -14.09 -15.74
N GLU A 265 -4.76 -14.02 -16.34
CA GLU A 265 -5.55 -15.20 -16.71
C GLU A 265 -4.82 -16.06 -17.75
N ALA A 266 -4.28 -15.45 -18.81
CA ALA A 266 -3.51 -16.18 -19.83
C ALA A 266 -2.23 -16.82 -19.25
N LEU A 267 -1.56 -16.13 -18.33
CA LEU A 267 -0.40 -16.67 -17.60
C LEU A 267 -0.78 -17.83 -16.68
N SER A 268 -1.92 -17.73 -15.98
CA SER A 268 -2.43 -18.81 -15.12
C SER A 268 -2.76 -20.06 -15.94
N GLU A 269 -3.40 -19.91 -17.11
CA GLU A 269 -3.74 -21.03 -17.98
C GLU A 269 -2.49 -21.72 -18.53
N ALA A 270 -1.52 -20.93 -19.03
CA ALA A 270 -0.24 -21.46 -19.49
C ALA A 270 0.54 -22.15 -18.34
N GLY A 271 0.51 -21.58 -17.14
CA GLY A 271 1.10 -22.16 -15.94
C GLY A 271 0.49 -23.50 -15.58
N ASN A 272 -0.85 -23.61 -15.59
CA ASN A 272 -1.57 -24.85 -15.33
C ASN A 272 -1.19 -25.96 -16.34
N ILE A 273 -1.10 -25.61 -17.64
CA ILE A 273 -0.68 -26.56 -18.68
C ILE A 273 0.78 -27.01 -18.45
N ALA A 274 1.68 -26.08 -18.09
CA ALA A 274 3.07 -26.41 -17.78
C ALA A 274 3.19 -27.31 -16.55
N GLU A 275 2.49 -27.00 -15.46
CA GLU A 275 2.42 -27.82 -14.25
C GLU A 275 1.91 -29.23 -14.53
N GLN A 276 0.82 -29.35 -15.28
CA GLN A 276 0.27 -30.65 -15.68
C GLN A 276 1.26 -31.46 -16.51
N THR A 277 2.03 -30.81 -17.39
CA THR A 277 3.03 -31.48 -18.23
C THR A 277 4.20 -31.98 -17.40
N ILE A 278 4.74 -31.15 -16.50
CA ILE A 278 5.83 -31.52 -15.59
C ILE A 278 5.41 -32.67 -14.66
N ALA A 279 4.21 -32.58 -14.09
CA ALA A 279 3.66 -33.63 -13.23
C ALA A 279 3.57 -34.97 -13.96
N ARG A 280 3.09 -34.98 -15.22
CA ARG A 280 3.00 -36.20 -16.03
C ARG A 280 4.37 -36.79 -16.36
N ILE A 281 5.37 -35.97 -16.68
CA ILE A 281 6.75 -36.45 -16.93
C ILE A 281 7.34 -37.08 -15.66
N CYS A 282 7.16 -36.44 -14.51
CA CYS A 282 7.67 -36.96 -13.23
C CYS A 282 7.01 -38.30 -12.87
N ILE A 283 5.70 -38.46 -13.09
CA ILE A 283 4.98 -39.72 -12.87
C ILE A 283 5.49 -40.84 -13.79
N VAL A 284 5.72 -40.54 -15.07
CA VAL A 284 6.20 -41.55 -16.03
C VAL A 284 7.63 -41.98 -15.69
N GLY A 285 8.52 -41.05 -15.33
CA GLY A 285 9.88 -41.37 -14.88
C GLY A 285 9.89 -42.27 -13.65
N LEU A 286 9.09 -41.92 -12.63
CA LEU A 286 8.98 -42.70 -11.40
C LEU A 286 8.45 -44.13 -11.65
N ARG A 287 7.53 -44.29 -12.61
CA ARG A 287 7.00 -45.60 -12.99
C ARG A 287 8.01 -46.46 -13.76
N VAL A 288 8.89 -45.86 -14.57
CA VAL A 288 9.95 -46.60 -15.28
C VAL A 288 11.01 -47.11 -14.30
N ASP A 289 11.36 -46.35 -13.27
CA ASP A 289 12.31 -46.78 -12.24
C ASP A 289 11.78 -47.93 -11.38
N ILE A 290 10.48 -47.93 -11.06
CA ILE A 290 9.83 -49.01 -10.29
C ILE A 290 9.71 -50.31 -11.10
N VAL A 291 9.51 -50.22 -12.42
CA VAL A 291 9.39 -51.41 -13.30
C VAL A 291 10.77 -51.99 -13.67
N SER A 292 11.85 -51.22 -13.47
CA SER A 292 13.23 -51.63 -13.78
C SER A 292 13.97 -52.26 -12.57
N LEU A 293 13.30 -52.40 -11.41
CA LEU A 293 13.77 -53.04 -10.17
C LEU A 293 13.04 -54.38 -9.95
#